data_AF-A0A9X7NNY3-F1
#
_entry.id   AF-A0A9X7NNY3-F1
#
_cell.length_a   1.000
_cell.length_b   1.000
_cell.length_c   1.000
_cell.angle_alpha   90.00
_cell.angle_beta   90.00
_cell.angle_gamma   90.00
#
_symmetry.space_group_name_H-M   'P 1'
#
loop_
_entity.id
_entity.type
_entity.pdbx_description
1 polymer ?
#
loop_
_entity_poly.entity_id
_entity_poly.type
_entity_poly.pdbx_seq_one_letter_code
_entity_poly.pdbx_strand_id
1 'polypeptide(L)'
;MRRFLIVCFLLILSGTLLPSYAQEAVQEPLEIGDSGTEYLRAIRLRGIDTDVAYFDPSAPPPKLDTTQEPPKPAADQADPTIDNRWIPGLIVGGILVAVAYFFLRFGGRFTVSLGREASNPDSTRPRIRGQAPVWAEKLAPLDEILRMEDRQRALVLLTQKVLATAIAANGILMQRSWTARDALRQLPESQARELLRKLVTMAERVQFGGRHVSEDEFNDHVANCRYLLGPEAA
;
A
#
# COMPACT_ATOMS: atom_id res chain seq x y z
N MET A 1 18.23 -15.37 -15.74
CA MET A 1 16.86 -15.03 -15.27
C MET A 1 15.84 -16.16 -15.43
N ARG A 2 15.72 -16.81 -16.61
CA ARG A 2 14.76 -17.92 -16.85
C ARG A 2 14.90 -19.10 -15.88
N ARG A 3 16.13 -19.49 -15.49
CA ARG A 3 16.39 -20.55 -14.49
C ARG A 3 16.03 -20.14 -13.06
N PHE A 4 16.09 -18.84 -12.74
CA PHE A 4 15.76 -18.30 -11.41
C PHE A 4 14.24 -18.28 -11.18
N LEU A 5 13.48 -17.88 -12.19
CA LEU A 5 12.01 -17.93 -12.17
C LEU A 5 11.48 -19.35 -11.98
N ILE A 6 12.09 -20.34 -12.63
CA ILE A 6 11.70 -21.76 -12.49
C ILE A 6 11.95 -22.26 -11.06
N VAL A 7 13.08 -21.87 -10.45
CA VAL A 7 13.41 -22.25 -9.07
C VAL A 7 12.46 -21.58 -8.06
N CYS A 8 12.15 -20.30 -8.23
CA CYS A 8 11.17 -19.61 -7.38
C CYS A 8 9.77 -20.21 -7.50
N PHE A 9 9.37 -20.60 -8.71
CA PHE A 9 8.06 -21.22 -8.94
C PHE A 9 7.97 -22.61 -8.31
N LEU A 10 9.04 -23.42 -8.39
CA LEU A 10 9.14 -24.71 -7.71
C LEU A 10 9.09 -24.56 -6.18
N LEU A 11 9.75 -23.54 -5.62
CA LEU A 11 9.75 -23.25 -4.18
C LEU A 11 8.36 -22.87 -3.65
N ILE A 12 7.62 -22.04 -4.40
CA ILE A 12 6.26 -21.63 -4.03
C ILE A 12 5.31 -22.83 -4.08
N LEU A 13 5.43 -23.69 -5.09
CA LEU A 13 4.60 -24.89 -5.24
C LEU A 13 4.85 -25.93 -4.13
N SER A 14 6.08 -26.04 -3.63
CA SER A 14 6.39 -26.88 -2.46
C SER A 14 5.91 -26.27 -1.13
N GLY A 15 5.80 -24.95 -1.03
CA GLY A 15 5.41 -24.26 0.21
C GLY A 15 3.91 -24.35 0.55
N THR A 16 3.04 -24.57 -0.43
CA THR A 16 1.58 -24.63 -0.23
C THR A 16 1.07 -25.99 0.25
N LEU A 17 1.95 -26.99 0.40
CA LEU A 17 1.59 -28.33 0.85
C LEU A 17 1.79 -28.55 2.36
N LEU A 18 2.25 -27.54 3.09
CA LEU A 18 2.35 -27.59 4.54
C LEU A 18 1.05 -27.06 5.15
N PRO A 19 0.20 -27.92 5.73
CA PRO A 19 -0.95 -27.42 6.45
C PRO A 19 -0.46 -26.64 7.67
N SER A 20 -0.71 -25.34 7.67
CA SER A 20 -0.52 -24.49 8.85
C SER A 20 -1.75 -24.65 9.72
N TYR A 21 -1.62 -25.45 10.79
CA TYR A 21 -2.66 -25.57 11.80
C TYR A 21 -2.40 -24.51 12.87
N ALA A 22 -3.26 -23.51 12.95
CA ALA A 22 -3.31 -22.61 14.10
C ALA A 22 -3.87 -23.38 15.28
N GLN A 23 -3.09 -23.50 16.36
CA GLN A 23 -3.51 -24.20 17.57
C GLN A 23 -4.21 -23.19 18.47
N GLU A 24 -5.53 -23.17 18.40
CA GLU A 24 -6.37 -22.47 19.36
C GLU A 24 -6.59 -23.40 20.56
N ALA A 25 -6.22 -22.94 21.76
CA ALA A 25 -6.49 -23.69 22.98
C ALA A 25 -8.01 -23.80 23.12
N VAL A 26 -8.52 -25.04 23.13
CA VAL A 26 -9.95 -25.31 23.37
C VAL A 26 -10.23 -24.91 24.81
N GLN A 27 -10.73 -23.69 25.00
CA GLN A 27 -11.30 -23.26 26.26
C GLN A 27 -12.62 -24.01 26.43
N GLU A 28 -12.84 -24.63 27.58
CA GLU A 28 -14.14 -25.21 27.90
C GLU A 28 -15.21 -24.12 27.70
N PRO A 29 -16.27 -24.39 26.92
CA PRO A 29 -17.29 -23.39 26.64
C PRO A 29 -17.97 -23.02 27.96
N LEU A 30 -17.70 -21.81 28.46
CA LEU A 30 -18.40 -21.27 29.61
C LEU A 30 -19.88 -21.09 29.25
N GLU A 31 -20.77 -21.56 30.11
CA GLU A 31 -22.20 -21.39 29.92
C GLU A 31 -22.57 -19.90 30.01
N ILE A 32 -23.20 -19.38 28.95
CA ILE A 32 -23.63 -17.99 28.89
C ILE A 32 -24.89 -17.84 29.74
N GLY A 33 -24.79 -17.11 30.85
CA GLY A 33 -25.95 -16.76 31.68
C GLY A 33 -26.93 -15.82 30.98
N ASP A 34 -28.16 -15.73 31.51
CA ASP A 34 -29.27 -14.97 30.92
C ASP A 34 -28.91 -13.51 30.59
N SER A 35 -28.14 -12.83 31.45
CA SER A 35 -27.67 -11.46 31.23
C SER A 35 -26.71 -11.33 30.05
N GLY A 36 -25.86 -12.34 29.81
CA GLY A 36 -24.98 -12.41 28.65
C GLY A 36 -25.77 -12.57 27.35
N THR A 37 -26.83 -13.37 27.36
CA THR A 37 -27.69 -13.57 26.19
C THR A 37 -28.41 -12.28 25.77
N GLU A 38 -28.90 -11.48 26.72
CA GLU A 38 -29.53 -10.19 26.45
C GLU A 38 -28.52 -9.15 25.93
N TYR A 39 -27.30 -9.14 26.47
CA TYR A 39 -26.22 -8.29 25.96
C TYR A 39 -25.86 -8.63 24.51
N LEU A 40 -25.67 -9.91 24.20
CA LEU A 40 -25.39 -10.37 22.83
C LEU A 40 -26.53 -10.02 21.87
N ARG A 41 -27.78 -10.14 22.31
CA ARG A 41 -28.95 -9.73 21.52
C ARG A 41 -28.91 -8.23 21.19
N ALA A 42 -28.50 -7.38 22.13
CA ALA A 42 -28.43 -5.94 21.94
C ALA A 42 -27.33 -5.50 20.94
N ILE A 43 -26.24 -6.26 20.81
CA ILE A 43 -25.11 -5.93 19.94
C ILE A 43 -25.12 -6.66 18.60
N ARG A 44 -25.91 -7.73 18.44
CA ARG A 44 -25.97 -8.57 17.23
C ARG A 44 -26.22 -7.80 15.92
N LEU A 45 -26.99 -6.71 15.96
CA LEU A 45 -27.29 -5.89 14.77
C LEU A 45 -26.26 -4.77 14.52
N ARG A 46 -25.22 -4.66 15.35
CA ARG A 46 -24.18 -3.62 15.24
C ARG A 46 -22.92 -4.10 14.51
N GLY A 47 -22.89 -5.36 14.06
CA GLY A 47 -21.73 -5.94 13.37
C GLY A 47 -20.49 -6.08 14.27
N ILE A 48 -20.72 -6.16 15.59
CA ILE A 48 -19.67 -6.37 16.58
C ILE A 48 -19.68 -7.85 16.92
N ASP A 49 -18.58 -8.53 16.60
CA ASP A 49 -18.36 -9.93 16.98
C ASP A 49 -17.71 -9.94 18.38
N THR A 50 -18.38 -10.54 19.35
CA THR A 50 -17.95 -10.54 20.75
C THR A 50 -18.58 -11.71 21.47
N ASP A 51 -17.74 -12.47 22.17
CA ASP A 51 -18.16 -13.48 23.14
C ASP A 51 -18.06 -12.91 24.56
N VAL A 52 -19.14 -13.04 25.34
CA VAL A 52 -19.17 -12.64 26.77
C VAL A 52 -19.62 -13.82 27.60
N ALA A 53 -18.71 -14.32 28.44
CA ALA A 53 -19.01 -15.26 29.50
C ALA A 53 -18.57 -14.68 30.85
N TYR A 54 -19.43 -14.78 31.85
CA TYR A 54 -19.11 -14.38 33.23
C TYR A 54 -18.86 -15.61 34.08
N PHE A 55 -17.79 -15.58 34.85
CA PHE A 55 -17.51 -16.60 35.85
C PHE A 55 -18.47 -16.43 37.04
N ASP A 56 -19.15 -17.50 37.47
CA ASP A 56 -19.96 -17.49 38.69
C ASP A 56 -19.05 -17.43 39.92
N PRO A 57 -19.07 -16.35 40.72
CA PRO A 57 -18.23 -16.23 41.91
C PRO A 57 -18.58 -17.22 43.03
N SER A 58 -19.73 -17.90 42.93
CA SER A 58 -20.17 -18.93 43.88
C SER A 58 -19.69 -20.33 43.51
N ALA A 59 -19.22 -20.51 42.27
CA ALA A 59 -18.70 -21.78 41.80
C ALA A 59 -17.26 -22.00 42.31
N PRO A 60 -16.87 -23.26 42.58
CA PRO A 60 -15.48 -23.56 42.88
C PRO A 60 -14.58 -23.12 41.71
N PRO A 61 -13.38 -22.56 41.98
CA PRO A 61 -12.47 -22.11 40.94
C PRO A 61 -12.12 -23.27 40.00
N PRO A 62 -12.01 -23.01 38.68
CA PRO A 62 -11.67 -24.04 37.71
C PRO A 62 -10.30 -24.61 38.05
N LYS A 63 -10.16 -25.93 37.99
CA LYS A 63 -8.90 -26.60 38.28
C LYS A 63 -7.89 -26.20 37.21
N LEU A 64 -6.83 -25.51 37.63
CA LEU A 64 -5.72 -25.14 36.77
C LEU A 64 -4.78 -26.33 36.62
N ASP A 65 -5.23 -27.33 35.85
CA ASP A 65 -4.39 -28.48 35.52
C ASP A 65 -3.35 -28.04 34.47
N THR A 66 -2.14 -27.72 34.90
CA THR A 66 -1.01 -27.31 34.01
C THR A 66 -0.44 -28.45 33.17
N THR A 67 -1.09 -29.62 33.18
CA THR A 67 -0.63 -30.84 32.52
C THR A 67 -1.68 -31.38 31.55
N GLN A 68 -2.40 -30.49 30.85
CA GLN A 68 -3.27 -30.91 29.75
C GLN A 68 -2.41 -31.39 28.58
N GLU A 69 -2.32 -32.71 28.40
CA GLU A 69 -1.86 -33.29 27.15
C GLU A 69 -2.96 -33.08 26.09
N PRO A 70 -2.65 -32.50 24.92
CA PRO A 70 -3.66 -32.20 23.93
C PRO A 70 -4.40 -33.47 23.52
N PRO A 71 -5.74 -33.43 23.36
CA PRO A 71 -6.43 -34.53 22.71
C PRO A 71 -5.83 -34.68 21.31
N LYS A 72 -5.24 -35.85 21.05
CA LYS A 72 -4.75 -36.20 19.72
C LYS A 72 -5.93 -35.99 18.75
N PRO A 73 -5.81 -35.12 17.74
CA PRO A 73 -6.92 -34.89 16.82
C PRO A 73 -7.37 -36.25 16.30
N ALA A 74 -8.68 -36.49 16.32
CA ALA A 74 -9.24 -37.66 15.66
C ALA A 74 -8.65 -37.65 14.25
N ALA A 75 -7.97 -38.74 13.88
CA ALA A 75 -7.51 -38.88 12.52
C ALA A 75 -8.79 -38.81 11.68
N ASP A 76 -8.99 -37.71 10.96
CA ASP A 76 -9.93 -37.68 9.86
C ASP A 76 -9.57 -38.89 9.02
N GLN A 77 -10.42 -39.92 9.07
CA GLN A 77 -10.41 -40.99 8.11
C GLN A 77 -10.86 -40.33 6.81
N ALA A 78 -9.93 -39.63 6.17
CA ALA A 78 -10.02 -39.33 4.76
C ALA A 78 -9.98 -40.69 4.07
N ASP A 79 -11.16 -41.31 3.95
CA ASP A 79 -11.37 -42.47 3.11
C ASP A 79 -10.80 -42.12 1.74
N PRO A 80 -9.65 -42.70 1.34
CA PRO A 80 -9.16 -42.46 0.01
C PRO A 80 -10.01 -43.36 -0.87
N THR A 81 -11.16 -42.86 -1.31
CA THR A 81 -11.84 -43.44 -2.47
C THR A 81 -10.90 -43.21 -3.65
N ILE A 82 -10.14 -44.25 -3.99
CA ILE A 82 -9.08 -44.27 -5.01
C ILE A 82 -9.62 -44.01 -6.42
N ASP A 83 -10.93 -43.82 -6.60
CA ASP A 83 -11.53 -43.98 -7.93
C ASP A 83 -11.36 -42.78 -8.88
N ASN A 84 -10.99 -41.59 -8.39
CA ASN A 84 -10.88 -40.40 -9.28
C ASN A 84 -9.69 -39.48 -9.01
N ARG A 85 -8.68 -39.94 -8.26
CA ARG A 85 -7.52 -39.11 -7.84
C ARG A 85 -6.63 -38.61 -8.99
N TRP A 86 -6.72 -39.21 -10.17
CA TRP A 86 -5.98 -38.83 -11.37
C TRP A 86 -6.61 -37.65 -12.12
N ILE A 87 -7.93 -37.47 -12.02
CA ILE A 87 -8.67 -36.38 -12.66
C ILE A 87 -8.19 -34.99 -12.19
N PRO A 88 -8.08 -34.68 -10.88
CA PRO A 88 -7.58 -33.39 -10.45
C PRO A 88 -6.11 -33.18 -10.88
N GLY A 89 -5.31 -34.25 -10.92
CA GLY A 89 -3.94 -34.21 -11.44
C GLY A 89 -3.87 -33.82 -12.91
N LEU A 90 -4.77 -34.35 -13.74
CA LEU A 90 -4.88 -33.96 -15.16
C LEU A 90 -5.38 -32.53 -15.34
N ILE A 91 -6.31 -32.06 -14.52
CA ILE A 91 -6.81 -30.68 -14.56
C ILE A 91 -5.67 -29.71 -14.21
N VAL A 92 -4.96 -29.97 -13.11
CA VAL A 92 -3.82 -29.14 -12.68
C VAL A 92 -2.68 -29.19 -13.71
N GLY A 93 -2.37 -30.38 -14.24
CA GLY A 93 -1.38 -30.56 -15.29
C GLY A 93 -1.75 -29.81 -16.57
N GLY A 94 -3.02 -29.85 -16.98
CA GLY A 94 -3.55 -29.13 -18.13
C GLY A 94 -3.45 -27.61 -17.96
N ILE A 95 -3.80 -27.08 -16.78
CA ILE A 95 -3.64 -25.65 -16.47
C ILE A 95 -2.17 -25.23 -16.52
N LEU A 96 -1.27 -26.02 -15.94
CA LEU A 96 0.17 -25.74 -15.97
C LEU A 96 0.73 -25.72 -17.40
N VAL A 97 0.36 -26.70 -18.22
CA VAL A 97 0.78 -26.75 -19.63
C VAL A 97 0.19 -25.58 -20.42
N ALA A 98 -1.06 -25.23 -20.20
CA ALA A 98 -1.70 -24.09 -20.86
C ALA A 98 -1.01 -22.77 -20.50
N VAL A 99 -0.72 -22.54 -19.21
CA VAL A 99 0.02 -21.37 -18.73
C VAL A 99 1.43 -21.35 -19.32
N ALA A 100 2.17 -22.46 -19.26
CA ALA A 100 3.51 -22.55 -19.80
C ALA A 100 3.54 -22.29 -21.32
N TYR A 101 2.61 -22.91 -22.07
CA TYR A 101 2.45 -22.67 -23.50
C TYR A 101 2.12 -21.21 -23.79
N PHE A 102 1.24 -20.59 -23.01
CA PHE A 102 0.90 -19.18 -23.14
C PHE A 102 2.12 -18.28 -22.93
N PHE A 103 2.91 -18.53 -21.89
CA PHE A 103 4.16 -17.78 -21.63
C PHE A 103 5.24 -18.00 -22.70
N LEU A 104 5.35 -19.21 -23.27
CA LEU A 104 6.29 -19.48 -24.37
C LEU A 104 5.83 -18.85 -25.69
N ARG A 105 4.53 -18.92 -26.00
CA ARG A 105 3.95 -18.49 -27.28
C ARG A 105 3.75 -16.98 -27.37
N PHE A 106 3.42 -16.33 -26.26
CA PHE A 106 3.23 -14.89 -26.14
C PHE A 106 4.42 -14.18 -25.47
N GLY A 107 5.46 -14.93 -25.11
CA GLY A 107 6.84 -14.50 -24.90
C GLY A 107 7.03 -13.11 -24.29
N GLY A 108 7.02 -12.99 -22.96
CA GLY A 108 7.59 -11.86 -22.20
C GLY A 108 7.10 -10.44 -22.50
N ARG A 109 6.17 -10.26 -23.45
CA ARG A 109 5.64 -8.95 -23.88
C ARG A 109 4.33 -8.57 -23.20
N PHE A 110 3.89 -9.35 -22.21
CA PHE A 110 2.94 -8.84 -21.23
C PHE A 110 3.69 -7.95 -20.24
N THR A 111 4.06 -6.76 -20.70
CA THR A 111 4.06 -5.63 -19.77
C THR A 111 2.60 -5.47 -19.38
N VAL A 112 2.21 -6.01 -18.23
CA VAL A 112 0.98 -5.57 -17.58
C VAL A 112 1.27 -4.13 -17.22
N SER A 113 0.99 -3.21 -18.16
CA SER A 113 0.63 -1.88 -17.73
C SER A 113 -0.57 -2.12 -16.85
N LEU A 114 -0.41 -1.91 -15.54
CA LEU A 114 -1.51 -1.49 -14.69
C LEU A 114 -1.91 -0.08 -15.17
N GLY A 115 -2.29 0.02 -16.45
CA GLY A 115 -3.04 1.12 -17.01
C GLY A 115 -4.39 1.04 -16.33
N ARG A 116 -4.71 2.12 -15.64
CA ARG A 116 -5.86 2.28 -14.77
C ARG A 116 -7.15 2.44 -15.60
N GLU A 117 -7.37 1.53 -16.55
CA GLU A 117 -8.55 1.52 -17.42
C GLU A 117 -9.47 0.32 -17.13
N ALA A 118 -9.33 -0.33 -15.97
CA ALA A 118 -10.43 -1.12 -15.42
C ALA A 118 -11.41 -0.15 -14.75
N SER A 119 -12.41 0.31 -15.51
CA SER A 119 -13.63 0.94 -14.95
C SER A 119 -14.30 -0.07 -14.01
N ASN A 120 -13.95 0.03 -12.73
CA ASN A 120 -14.64 -0.66 -11.65
C ASN A 120 -16.06 -0.09 -11.56
N PRO A 121 -17.11 -0.93 -11.42
CA PRO A 121 -18.49 -0.45 -11.33
C PRO A 121 -18.63 0.54 -10.17
N ASP A 122 -19.43 1.59 -10.39
CA ASP A 122 -19.63 2.72 -9.48
C ASP A 122 -19.89 2.26 -8.04
N SER A 123 -18.82 2.24 -7.23
CA SER A 123 -18.95 2.11 -5.79
C SER A 123 -19.26 3.50 -5.23
N THR A 124 -20.44 3.68 -4.66
CA THR A 124 -20.91 4.87 -3.90
C THR A 124 -20.15 5.05 -2.58
N ARG A 125 -18.86 4.71 -2.53
CA ARG A 125 -17.98 5.06 -1.43
C ARG A 125 -17.22 6.32 -1.86
N PRO A 126 -17.25 7.42 -1.11
CA PRO A 126 -16.47 8.59 -1.46
C PRO A 126 -15.01 8.16 -1.53
N ARG A 127 -14.48 8.08 -2.77
CA ARG A 127 -13.05 7.93 -3.00
C ARG A 127 -12.43 9.09 -2.25
N ILE A 128 -11.70 8.78 -1.17
CA ILE A 128 -10.65 9.65 -0.68
C ILE A 128 -9.60 9.61 -1.81
N ARG A 129 -9.86 10.40 -2.85
CA ARG A 129 -8.89 10.75 -3.88
C ARG A 129 -7.70 11.24 -3.08
N GLY A 130 -6.56 10.55 -3.16
CA GLY A 130 -5.37 10.89 -2.39
C GLY A 130 -5.20 12.40 -2.45
N GLN A 131 -5.46 13.08 -1.33
CA GLN A 131 -5.45 14.53 -1.31
C GLN A 131 -4.01 14.91 -1.52
N ALA A 132 -3.75 15.72 -2.55
CA ALA A 132 -2.43 16.32 -2.72
C ALA A 132 -2.04 16.98 -1.39
N PRO A 133 -0.76 16.94 -1.01
CA PRO A 133 -0.31 17.63 0.19
C PRO A 133 -0.65 19.12 0.07
N VAL A 134 -0.85 19.77 1.22
CA VAL A 134 -1.34 21.16 1.29
C VAL A 134 -0.48 22.12 0.46
N TRP A 135 0.83 21.86 0.37
CA TRP A 135 1.76 22.66 -0.42
C TRP A 135 1.64 22.47 -1.94
N ALA A 136 0.96 21.43 -2.42
CA ALA A 136 0.78 21.10 -3.83
C ALA A 136 -0.67 21.27 -4.33
N GLU A 137 -1.62 21.62 -3.46
CA GLU A 137 -3.05 21.65 -3.80
C GLU A 137 -3.46 22.90 -4.61
N LYS A 138 -2.79 24.04 -4.38
CA LYS A 138 -3.06 25.33 -5.06
C LYS A 138 -1.76 26.00 -5.46
N LEU A 139 -1.17 25.49 -6.54
CA LEU A 139 0.05 26.07 -7.11
C LEU A 139 -0.31 27.27 -7.98
N ALA A 140 0.29 28.42 -7.71
CA ALA A 140 0.14 29.60 -8.55
C ALA A 140 0.73 29.34 -9.96
N PRO A 141 0.14 29.94 -11.02
CA PRO A 141 0.72 29.89 -12.36
C PRO A 141 2.12 30.51 -12.37
N LEU A 142 2.98 30.07 -13.29
CA LEU A 142 4.38 30.48 -13.32
C LEU A 142 4.51 32.01 -13.47
N ASP A 143 3.70 32.61 -14.34
CA ASP A 143 3.72 34.06 -14.58
C ASP A 143 3.37 34.88 -13.35
N GLU A 144 2.46 34.37 -12.51
CA GLU A 144 2.13 35.02 -11.24
C GLU A 144 3.32 34.97 -10.30
N ILE A 145 3.97 33.80 -10.17
CA ILE A 145 5.17 33.63 -9.33
C ILE A 145 6.30 34.56 -9.78
N LEU A 146 6.52 34.71 -11.08
CA LEU A 146 7.59 35.57 -11.63
C LEU A 146 7.33 37.07 -11.36
N ARG A 147 6.07 37.48 -11.32
CA ARG A 147 5.64 38.87 -11.06
C ARG A 147 5.62 39.23 -9.57
N MET A 148 5.80 38.27 -8.67
CA MET A 148 5.79 38.55 -7.23
C MET A 148 6.97 39.42 -6.78
N GLU A 149 6.68 40.49 -6.06
CA GLU A 149 7.69 41.38 -5.45
C GLU A 149 8.46 40.69 -4.32
N ASP A 150 7.79 39.89 -3.49
CA ASP A 150 8.41 39.10 -2.43
C ASP A 150 9.16 37.89 -3.02
N ARG A 151 10.47 38.06 -3.24
CA ARG A 151 11.35 37.05 -3.83
C ARG A 151 11.50 35.81 -2.95
N GLN A 152 11.43 35.96 -1.62
CA GLN A 152 11.48 34.83 -0.70
C GLN A 152 10.27 33.92 -0.91
N ARG A 153 9.07 34.51 -0.95
CA ARG A 153 7.83 33.78 -1.16
C ARG A 153 7.74 33.23 -2.59
N ALA A 154 8.21 33.99 -3.58
CA ALA A 154 8.28 33.56 -4.97
C ALA A 154 9.16 32.29 -5.12
N LEU A 155 10.31 32.24 -4.45
CA LEU A 155 11.21 31.08 -4.50
C LEU A 155 10.54 29.82 -3.91
N VAL A 156 9.82 29.95 -2.80
CA VAL A 156 9.09 28.83 -2.18
C VAL A 156 8.02 28.30 -3.13
N LEU A 157 7.21 29.17 -3.72
CA LEU A 157 6.16 28.78 -4.67
C LEU A 157 6.73 28.18 -5.96
N LEU A 158 7.81 28.76 -6.49
CA LEU A 158 8.55 28.19 -7.62
C LEU A 158 8.98 26.76 -7.32
N THR A 159 9.58 26.55 -6.14
CA THR A 159 10.05 25.24 -5.71
C THR A 159 8.92 24.22 -5.62
N GLN A 160 7.81 24.60 -5.00
CA GLN A 160 6.62 23.74 -4.90
C GLN A 160 6.07 23.39 -6.29
N LYS A 161 6.02 24.36 -7.21
CA LYS A 161 5.56 24.14 -8.59
C LYS A 161 6.47 23.19 -9.36
N VAL A 162 7.77 23.46 -9.39
CA VAL A 162 8.74 22.63 -10.12
C VAL A 162 8.76 21.20 -9.55
N LEU A 163 8.70 21.06 -8.22
CA LEU A 163 8.66 19.75 -7.57
C LEU A 163 7.38 18.98 -7.90
N ALA A 164 6.21 19.62 -7.82
CA ALA A 164 4.95 19.00 -8.17
C ALA A 164 4.90 18.57 -9.66
N THR A 165 5.42 19.42 -10.56
CA THR A 165 5.53 19.08 -11.99
C THR A 165 6.46 17.89 -12.22
N ALA A 166 7.61 17.84 -11.54
CA ALA A 166 8.54 16.72 -11.66
C ALA A 166 7.94 15.40 -11.15
N ILE A 167 7.20 15.43 -10.04
CA ILE A 167 6.51 14.27 -9.48
C ILE A 167 5.40 13.79 -10.43
N ALA A 168 4.60 14.72 -10.95
CA ALA A 168 3.55 14.44 -11.92
C ALA A 168 4.11 13.82 -13.21
N ALA A 169 5.24 14.33 -13.72
CA ALA A 169 5.93 13.80 -14.90
C ALA A 169 6.44 12.36 -14.70
N ASN A 170 6.72 11.96 -13.45
CA ASN A 170 7.10 10.59 -13.11
C ASN A 170 5.89 9.69 -12.76
N GLY A 171 4.66 10.20 -12.87
CA GLY A 171 3.43 9.45 -12.58
C GLY A 171 3.25 9.09 -11.10
N ILE A 172 3.94 9.79 -10.19
CA ILE A 172 3.91 9.51 -8.75
C ILE A 172 2.70 10.21 -8.12
N LEU A 173 1.85 9.43 -7.43
CA LEU A 173 0.74 10.00 -6.67
C LEU A 173 1.24 10.54 -5.32
N MET A 174 1.05 11.84 -5.08
CA MET A 174 1.43 12.46 -3.81
C MET A 174 0.47 12.08 -2.67
N GLN A 175 1.02 11.88 -1.48
CA GLN A 175 0.24 11.69 -0.25
C GLN A 175 0.13 12.99 0.54
N ARG A 176 -0.97 13.15 1.28
CA ARG A 176 -1.26 14.38 2.05
C ARG A 176 -0.20 14.71 3.11
N SER A 177 0.42 13.69 3.71
CA SER A 177 1.43 13.83 4.77
C SER A 177 2.83 14.13 4.26
N TRP A 178 3.06 14.12 2.94
CA TRP A 178 4.41 14.29 2.40
C TRP A 178 4.91 15.71 2.51
N THR A 179 6.13 15.84 3.01
CA THR A 179 6.92 17.07 2.92
C THR A 179 7.55 17.20 1.54
N ALA A 180 8.06 18.39 1.18
CA ALA A 180 8.83 18.59 -0.06
C ALA A 180 10.05 17.63 -0.15
N ARG A 181 10.70 17.38 0.99
CA ARG A 181 11.80 16.40 1.10
C ARG A 181 11.36 14.97 0.84
N ASP A 182 10.21 14.56 1.38
CA ASP A 182 9.71 13.20 1.16
C ASP A 182 9.32 13.01 -0.29
N ALA A 183 8.69 14.02 -0.89
CA ALA A 183 8.34 14.03 -2.30
C ALA A 183 9.59 13.93 -3.21
N LEU A 184 10.69 14.63 -2.85
CA LEU A 184 11.99 14.52 -3.52
C LEU A 184 12.63 13.12 -3.40
N ARG A 185 12.41 12.39 -2.30
CA ARG A 185 12.96 11.02 -2.12
C ARG A 185 12.33 10.02 -3.08
N GLN A 186 11.11 10.27 -3.54
CA GLN A 186 10.39 9.36 -4.43
C GLN A 186 10.85 9.47 -5.89
N LEU A 187 11.53 10.55 -6.25
CA LEU A 187 12.04 10.74 -7.60
C LEU A 187 13.26 9.84 -7.87
N PRO A 188 13.39 9.29 -9.09
CA PRO A 188 14.57 8.52 -9.48
C PRO A 188 15.84 9.40 -9.43
N GLU A 189 16.97 8.78 -9.08
CA GLU A 189 18.27 9.48 -9.11
C GLU A 189 18.56 9.99 -10.53
N SER A 190 18.75 11.30 -10.66
CA SER A 190 18.97 11.98 -11.92
C SER A 190 19.57 13.36 -11.67
N GLN A 191 20.15 13.97 -12.70
CA GLN A 191 20.63 15.36 -12.62
C GLN A 191 19.50 16.34 -12.26
N ALA A 192 18.29 16.09 -12.75
CA ALA A 192 17.09 16.83 -12.39
C ALA A 192 16.76 16.74 -10.89
N ARG A 193 16.88 15.55 -10.30
CA ARG A 193 16.68 15.35 -8.86
C ARG A 193 17.71 16.12 -8.03
N GLU A 194 18.95 16.21 -8.48
CA GLU A 194 19.99 16.97 -7.77
C GLU A 194 19.74 18.49 -7.83
N LEU A 195 19.27 19.00 -8.96
CA LEU A 195 18.88 20.40 -9.08
C LEU A 195 17.65 20.72 -8.21
N LEU A 196 16.65 19.84 -8.20
CA LEU A 196 15.50 19.93 -7.30
C LEU A 196 15.92 19.87 -5.82
N ARG A 197 16.91 19.03 -5.47
CA ARG A 197 17.46 18.95 -4.11
C ARG A 197 18.04 20.27 -3.65
N LYS A 198 18.83 20.92 -4.50
CA LYS A 198 19.40 22.25 -4.22
C LYS A 198 18.30 23.29 -4.03
N LEU A 199 17.30 23.28 -4.91
CA LEU A 199 16.17 24.21 -4.86
C LEU A 199 15.34 24.03 -3.58
N VAL A 200 14.96 22.79 -3.24
CA VAL A 200 14.24 22.45 -2.00
C VAL A 200 15.02 22.88 -0.77
N THR A 201 16.33 22.62 -0.74
CA THR A 201 17.18 23.01 0.40
C THR A 201 17.25 24.54 0.52
N MET A 202 17.30 25.27 -0.59
CA MET A 202 17.29 26.73 -0.56
C MET A 202 15.94 27.27 -0.07
N ALA A 203 14.83 26.75 -0.60
CA ALA A 203 13.49 27.13 -0.17
C ALA A 203 13.27 26.85 1.33
N GLU A 204 13.76 25.73 1.86
CA GLU A 204 13.71 25.43 3.30
C GLU A 204 14.51 26.46 4.12
N ARG A 205 15.70 26.87 3.67
CA ARG A 205 16.49 27.92 4.34
C ARG A 205 15.82 29.28 4.33
N VAL A 206 15.07 29.60 3.28
CA VAL A 206 14.32 30.85 3.16
C VAL A 206 13.08 30.79 4.06
N GLN A 207 12.31 29.71 3.97
CA GLN A 207 11.05 29.54 4.71
C GLN A 207 11.26 29.42 6.22
N PHE A 208 12.25 28.65 6.66
CA PHE A 208 12.48 28.36 8.09
C PHE A 208 13.71 29.07 8.66
N GLY A 209 14.70 29.37 7.82
CA GLY A 209 15.96 29.99 8.25
C GLY A 209 16.01 31.52 8.07
N GLY A 210 14.94 32.15 7.56
CA GLY A 210 14.88 33.60 7.40
C GLY A 210 15.90 34.19 6.43
N ARG A 211 16.45 33.37 5.52
CA ARG A 211 17.41 33.84 4.51
C ARG A 211 16.72 34.75 3.49
N HIS A 212 17.32 35.91 3.22
CA HIS A 212 16.91 36.78 2.12
C HIS A 212 17.47 36.29 0.79
N VAL A 213 16.71 36.51 -0.28
CA VAL A 213 17.06 36.14 -1.66
C VAL A 213 17.03 37.41 -2.49
N SER A 214 18.12 37.69 -3.20
CA SER A 214 18.17 38.82 -4.13
C SER A 214 17.42 38.49 -5.43
N GLU A 215 17.06 39.52 -6.20
CA GLU A 215 16.41 39.33 -7.49
C GLU A 215 17.29 38.55 -8.48
N ASP A 216 18.60 38.80 -8.49
CA ASP A 216 19.55 38.08 -9.32
C ASP A 216 19.62 36.58 -8.96
N GLU A 217 19.69 36.26 -7.65
CA GLU A 217 19.71 34.87 -7.16
C GLU A 217 18.40 34.14 -7.52
N PHE A 218 17.26 34.84 -7.45
CA PHE A 218 15.98 34.30 -7.90
C PHE A 218 15.97 34.00 -9.41
N ASN A 219 16.44 34.94 -10.23
CA ASN A 219 16.50 34.79 -11.68
C ASN A 219 17.41 33.62 -12.11
N ASP A 220 18.54 33.44 -11.42
CA ASP A 220 19.43 32.30 -11.61
C ASP A 220 18.71 30.98 -11.30
N HIS A 221 17.96 30.92 -10.19
CA HIS A 221 17.16 29.73 -9.86
C HIS A 221 16.07 29.43 -10.87
N VAL A 222 15.39 30.47 -11.39
CA VAL A 222 14.39 30.33 -12.47
C VAL A 222 15.04 29.79 -13.74
N ALA A 223 16.16 30.37 -14.18
CA ALA A 223 16.87 29.93 -15.38
C ALA A 223 17.29 28.46 -15.29
N ASN A 224 17.82 28.05 -14.14
CA ASN A 224 18.26 26.68 -13.89
C ASN A 224 17.11 25.67 -13.84
N CYS A 225 15.89 26.07 -13.47
CA CYS A 225 14.76 25.15 -13.32
C CYS A 225 13.76 25.20 -14.49
N ARG A 226 13.90 26.16 -15.41
CA ARG A 226 12.95 26.35 -16.53
C ARG A 226 12.80 25.11 -17.39
N TYR A 227 13.88 24.36 -17.63
CA TYR A 227 13.81 23.13 -18.43
C TYR A 227 13.03 21.99 -17.74
N LEU A 228 12.85 22.04 -16.41
CA LEU A 228 12.10 21.03 -15.64
C LEU A 228 10.58 21.25 -15.69
N LEU A 229 10.14 22.46 -16.05
CA LEU A 229 8.72 22.83 -16.05
C LEU A 229 7.97 22.34 -17.31
N GLY A 230 8.68 21.82 -18.31
CA GLY A 230 8.10 21.29 -19.55
C GLY A 230 7.44 22.36 -20.42
N PRO A 231 6.95 21.99 -21.63
CA PRO A 231 6.33 22.92 -22.57
C PRO A 231 4.98 23.47 -22.11
N GLU A 232 4.32 22.85 -21.12
CA GLU A 232 3.03 23.32 -20.57
C GLU A 232 3.16 24.49 -19.58
N ALA A 233 4.39 24.99 -19.35
CA ALA A 233 4.65 26.14 -18.49
C ALA A 233 5.05 27.41 -19.26
N ALA A 234 4.93 27.40 -20.59
CA ALA A 234 5.14 28.53 -21.48
C ALA A 234 3.83 29.25 -21.82
#